data_AF-A0A1J4UKJ2-F1
#
_entry.id   AF-A0A1J4UKJ2-F1
#
_cell.length_a   1.000
_cell.length_b   1.000
_cell.length_c   1.000
_cell.angle_alpha   90.00
_cell.angle_beta   90.00
_cell.angle_gamma   90.00
#
_symmetry.space_group_name_H-M   'P 1'
#
loop_
_entity.id
_entity.type
_entity.pdbx_description
1 polymer ?
#
loop_
_entity_poly.entity_id
_entity_poly.type
_entity_poly.pdbx_seq_one_letter_code
_entity_poly.pdbx_strand_id
1 'polypeptide(L)'
;MLRPREFLRRFWGGNPTSAPITNLTAPSIVGNWVRANQNGAVFYALASTVYNGRLFIGTNDSARVYALDENHNLQYAGQLGSQSKIFTITTYRGRLYAAALGSNPLAHVYRYEGGETWTDVSPNIDFIDVPYLKEYDGRLCAGTALGAVYCYDGLAWENTGRLDFGGEADSRGSDIDYLGVYNGSLFAGTNVSGRIYRYDNHTWAYAGKAGPFDVSAFAVYDGVLYAGTNLDNSVYRYWGGTSWTPAGRLGERALRQLSCGIRRSAIWRHRCGQRQRLHICRWA
;
A
#
# COMPACT_ATOMS: atom_id res chain seq x y z
N MET A 1 -42.86 21.42 -5.53
CA MET A 1 -42.25 22.62 -4.90
C MET A 1 -41.86 22.25 -3.48
N LEU A 2 -40.76 22.86 -2.98
CA LEU A 2 -40.11 22.73 -1.66
C LEU A 2 -39.01 21.64 -1.51
N ARG A 3 -37.79 22.11 -1.19
CA ARG A 3 -36.66 21.34 -0.63
C ARG A 3 -36.77 21.34 0.91
N PRO A 4 -36.09 20.41 1.61
CA PRO A 4 -35.16 20.85 2.67
C PRO A 4 -33.88 20.00 2.83
N ARG A 5 -32.84 20.70 3.29
CA ARG A 5 -31.64 20.16 3.95
C ARG A 5 -32.03 19.55 5.30
N GLU A 6 -31.33 18.48 5.70
CA GLU A 6 -30.95 18.07 7.07
C GLU A 6 -31.01 16.54 7.21
N PHE A 7 -29.87 15.88 7.12
CA PHE A 7 -29.60 14.69 7.92
C PHE A 7 -28.09 14.46 7.99
N LEU A 8 -27.60 14.09 9.18
CA LEU A 8 -26.19 13.84 9.58
C LEU A 8 -25.42 15.03 10.19
N ARG A 9 -25.95 15.54 11.31
CA ARG A 9 -25.13 15.90 12.48
C ARG A 9 -25.41 14.89 13.59
N ARG A 10 -24.49 13.94 13.79
CA ARG A 10 -24.13 13.31 15.07
C ARG A 10 -23.13 12.22 14.75
N PHE A 11 -21.95 12.32 15.35
CA PHE A 11 -21.05 11.25 15.79
C PHE A 11 -19.60 11.73 15.73
N TRP A 12 -19.28 12.78 16.48
CA TRP A 12 -17.97 12.93 17.12
C TRP A 12 -18.16 13.74 18.41
N GLY A 13 -17.76 13.16 19.54
CA GLY A 13 -17.72 13.81 20.85
C GLY A 13 -18.17 12.89 21.99
N GLY A 14 -17.24 12.17 22.59
CA GLY A 14 -17.47 11.42 23.84
C GLY A 14 -16.50 10.25 24.03
N ASN A 15 -15.86 10.20 25.20
CA ASN A 15 -15.00 9.12 25.69
C ASN A 15 -15.57 7.70 25.47
N PRO A 16 -14.72 6.66 25.36
CA PRO A 16 -15.19 5.29 25.22
C PRO A 16 -15.66 4.78 26.59
N THR A 17 -16.97 4.79 26.83
CA THR A 17 -17.55 3.91 27.86
C THR A 17 -18.34 2.79 27.20
N SER A 18 -18.02 1.59 27.67
CA SER A 18 -18.50 0.28 27.28
C SER A 18 -20.02 0.18 27.16
N ALA A 19 -20.49 -0.21 25.99
CA ALA A 19 -21.75 -0.95 25.86
C ALA A 19 -21.55 -2.05 24.80
N PRO A 20 -21.79 -3.33 25.13
CA PRO A 20 -21.67 -4.40 24.15
C PRO A 20 -22.84 -4.31 23.18
N ILE A 21 -22.56 -4.19 21.88
CA ILE A 21 -23.57 -4.36 20.84
C ILE A 21 -23.85 -5.85 20.74
N THR A 22 -24.88 -6.32 21.45
CA THR A 22 -25.43 -7.66 21.27
C THR A 22 -26.56 -7.63 20.25
N ASN A 23 -26.53 -8.62 19.35
CA ASN A 23 -27.57 -9.00 18.39
C ASN A 23 -27.70 -8.15 17.11
N LEU A 24 -26.98 -8.58 16.07
CA LEU A 24 -27.48 -8.54 14.70
C LEU A 24 -27.33 -9.94 14.09
N THR A 25 -28.46 -10.63 13.92
CA THR A 25 -28.57 -11.97 13.34
C THR A 25 -28.53 -11.94 11.81
N ALA A 26 -27.82 -12.93 11.25
CA ALA A 26 -27.74 -13.37 9.84
C ALA A 26 -27.11 -12.40 8.80
N PRO A 27 -26.38 -12.94 7.79
CA PRO A 27 -25.75 -12.13 6.76
C PRO A 27 -26.80 -11.39 5.92
N SER A 28 -26.81 -10.06 6.00
CA SER A 28 -27.61 -9.24 5.10
C SER A 28 -26.93 -9.15 3.74
N ILE A 29 -27.58 -9.75 2.74
CA ILE A 29 -27.28 -9.53 1.33
C ILE A 29 -27.72 -8.09 1.00
N VAL A 30 -26.77 -7.21 0.69
CA VAL A 30 -27.05 -5.88 0.13
C VAL A 30 -26.47 -5.87 -1.28
N GLY A 31 -27.27 -6.24 -2.28
CA GLY A 31 -26.82 -6.45 -3.67
C GLY A 31 -26.06 -7.77 -3.87
N ASN A 32 -25.11 -7.84 -4.82
CA ASN A 32 -24.27 -9.03 -5.07
C ASN A 32 -23.14 -9.22 -4.04
N TRP A 33 -23.19 -8.53 -2.91
CA TRP A 33 -22.15 -8.54 -1.89
C TRP A 33 -22.40 -9.66 -0.89
N VAL A 34 -21.48 -10.62 -0.81
CA VAL A 34 -21.38 -11.58 0.28
C VAL A 34 -20.36 -11.05 1.29
N ARG A 35 -20.80 -10.77 2.51
CA ARG A 35 -19.91 -10.39 3.60
C ARG A 35 -19.08 -11.62 4.00
N ALA A 36 -17.77 -11.57 3.79
CA ALA A 36 -16.88 -12.72 3.96
C ALA A 36 -16.71 -13.18 5.43
N ASN A 37 -16.71 -12.28 6.43
CA ASN A 37 -16.53 -12.68 7.83
C ASN A 37 -17.00 -11.59 8.85
N GLN A 38 -17.48 -12.01 10.05
CA GLN A 38 -17.77 -11.19 11.25
C GLN A 38 -17.19 -11.83 12.55
N ASN A 39 -16.12 -12.61 12.47
CA ASN A 39 -15.45 -13.11 13.66
C ASN A 39 -14.94 -11.89 14.43
N GLY A 40 -15.58 -11.56 15.55
CA GLY A 40 -15.54 -10.28 16.28
C GLY A 40 -14.17 -9.80 16.79
N ALA A 41 -13.07 -10.34 16.29
CA ALA A 41 -11.74 -9.76 16.41
C ALA A 41 -11.56 -8.68 15.34
N VAL A 42 -11.49 -7.42 15.77
CA VAL A 42 -11.08 -6.31 14.91
C VAL A 42 -9.57 -6.43 14.68
N PHE A 43 -9.18 -7.07 13.59
CA PHE A 43 -7.80 -7.02 13.13
C PHE A 43 -7.60 -5.73 12.32
N TYR A 44 -6.66 -4.88 12.73
CA TYR A 44 -6.21 -3.80 11.87
C TYR A 44 -5.33 -4.38 10.76
N ALA A 45 -5.97 -4.82 9.68
CA ALA A 45 -5.29 -5.30 8.48
C ALA A 45 -4.75 -4.11 7.68
N LEU A 46 -3.43 -4.09 7.44
CA LEU A 46 -2.78 -3.07 6.61
C LEU A 46 -2.25 -3.61 5.28
N ALA A 47 -2.07 -4.93 5.19
CA ALA A 47 -1.45 -5.59 4.05
C ALA A 47 -2.29 -6.78 3.60
N SER A 48 -2.48 -6.92 2.28
CA SER A 48 -3.11 -8.12 1.72
C SER A 48 -2.58 -8.44 0.33
N THR A 49 -2.56 -9.72 -0.01
CA THR A 49 -2.20 -10.20 -1.35
C THR A 49 -2.83 -11.57 -1.62
N VAL A 50 -2.97 -11.92 -2.89
CA VAL A 50 -3.43 -13.25 -3.29
C VAL A 50 -2.21 -14.14 -3.57
N TYR A 51 -2.18 -15.32 -2.97
CA TYR A 51 -1.13 -16.31 -3.16
C TYR A 51 -1.75 -17.72 -3.19
N ASN A 52 -1.43 -18.50 -4.22
CA ASN A 52 -1.99 -19.84 -4.44
C ASN A 52 -3.51 -19.92 -4.28
N GLY A 53 -4.24 -18.96 -4.87
CA GLY A 53 -5.70 -18.91 -4.84
C GLY A 53 -6.34 -18.43 -3.53
N ARG A 54 -5.54 -18.09 -2.52
CA ARG A 54 -6.00 -17.64 -1.20
C ARG A 54 -5.63 -16.19 -0.95
N LEU A 55 -6.48 -15.45 -0.25
CA LEU A 55 -6.19 -14.09 0.19
C LEU A 55 -5.44 -14.15 1.53
N PHE A 56 -4.19 -13.69 1.54
CA PHE A 56 -3.40 -13.52 2.75
C PHE A 56 -3.51 -12.09 3.26
N ILE A 57 -3.58 -11.93 4.58
CA ILE A 57 -3.77 -10.66 5.28
C ILE A 57 -2.79 -10.59 6.44
N GLY A 58 -2.07 -9.47 6.56
CA GLY A 58 -1.18 -9.17 7.68
C GLY A 58 -1.77 -8.16 8.66
N THR A 59 -1.56 -8.36 9.96
CA THR A 59 -2.05 -7.48 11.03
C THR A 59 -1.04 -6.42 11.46
N ASN A 60 -1.53 -5.28 11.98
CA ASN A 60 -0.70 -4.15 12.41
C ASN A 60 -0.37 -4.10 13.91
N ASP A 61 -0.78 -5.12 14.66
CA ASP A 61 -0.75 -5.12 16.13
C ASP A 61 0.14 -6.24 16.71
N SER A 62 0.38 -7.29 15.92
CA SER A 62 1.08 -8.49 16.36
C SER A 62 1.87 -9.17 15.24
N ALA A 63 2.00 -8.54 14.07
CA ALA A 63 2.62 -9.12 12.87
C ALA A 63 2.15 -10.56 12.55
N ARG A 64 0.86 -10.82 12.73
CA ARG A 64 0.23 -12.12 12.43
C ARG A 64 -0.27 -12.13 10.99
N VAL A 65 -0.18 -13.29 10.37
CA VAL A 65 -0.70 -13.53 9.02
C VAL A 65 -1.88 -14.49 9.10
N TYR A 66 -2.92 -14.18 8.34
CA TYR A 66 -4.08 -15.04 8.16
C TYR A 66 -4.32 -15.26 6.66
N ALA A 67 -4.79 -16.44 6.30
CA ALA A 67 -5.23 -16.76 4.96
C ALA A 67 -6.72 -17.08 4.96
N LEU A 68 -7.48 -16.44 4.08
CA LEU A 68 -8.86 -16.86 3.85
C LEU A 68 -8.86 -18.19 3.11
N ASP A 69 -9.66 -19.13 3.60
CA ASP A 69 -9.99 -20.35 2.87
C ASP A 69 -11.18 -20.15 1.92
N GLU A 70 -11.52 -21.20 1.18
CA GLU A 70 -12.62 -21.20 0.20
C GLU A 70 -13.99 -20.92 0.84
N ASN A 71 -14.12 -21.15 2.14
CA ASN A 71 -15.33 -20.90 2.92
C ASN A 71 -15.29 -19.53 3.62
N HIS A 72 -14.32 -18.68 3.27
CA HIS A 72 -14.10 -17.34 3.83
C HIS A 72 -13.75 -17.30 5.32
N ASN A 73 -13.28 -18.43 5.87
CA ASN A 73 -12.77 -18.47 7.23
C ASN A 73 -11.31 -18.02 7.26
N LEU A 74 -10.96 -17.25 8.28
CA LEU A 74 -9.58 -16.87 8.55
C LEU A 74 -8.85 -18.07 9.15
N GLN A 75 -7.86 -18.58 8.43
CA GLN A 75 -6.93 -19.57 8.95
C GLN A 75 -5.65 -18.86 9.37
N TYR A 76 -5.19 -19.12 10.59
CA TYR A 76 -3.92 -18.60 11.06
C TYR A 76 -2.78 -19.18 10.21
N ALA A 77 -1.90 -18.30 9.74
CA ALA A 77 -0.79 -18.62 8.85
C ALA A 77 0.56 -18.21 9.47
N GLY A 78 0.61 -18.11 10.81
CA GLY A 78 1.83 -17.82 11.56
C GLY A 78 2.01 -16.35 11.94
N GLN A 79 3.06 -16.11 12.71
CA GLN A 79 3.49 -14.79 13.17
C GLN A 79 4.93 -14.56 12.69
N LEU A 80 5.22 -13.35 12.22
CA LEU A 80 6.54 -13.00 11.72
C LEU A 80 7.43 -12.62 12.90
N GLY A 81 8.27 -13.55 13.35
CA GLY A 81 9.18 -13.34 14.48
C GLY A 81 8.48 -12.82 15.74
N SER A 82 9.16 -11.96 16.50
CA SER A 82 8.60 -11.20 17.63
C SER A 82 8.16 -9.79 17.23
N GLN A 83 7.82 -9.60 15.95
CA GLN A 83 7.54 -8.30 15.35
C GLN A 83 6.15 -7.78 15.76
N SER A 84 5.94 -6.48 15.61
CA SER A 84 4.73 -5.79 16.07
C SER A 84 3.73 -5.51 14.95
N LYS A 85 4.17 -5.28 13.69
CA LYS A 85 3.27 -4.89 12.60
C LYS A 85 3.72 -5.49 11.27
N ILE A 86 2.78 -5.81 10.38
CA ILE A 86 3.04 -6.06 8.97
C ILE A 86 2.62 -4.84 8.16
N PHE A 87 3.55 -4.28 7.39
CA PHE A 87 3.27 -3.16 6.49
C PHE A 87 2.86 -3.60 5.10
N THR A 88 3.50 -4.65 4.59
CA THR A 88 3.29 -5.11 3.23
C THR A 88 3.43 -6.62 3.15
N ILE A 89 2.64 -7.20 2.25
CA ILE A 89 2.68 -8.61 1.88
C ILE A 89 2.56 -8.67 0.36
N THR A 90 3.46 -9.41 -0.27
CA THR A 90 3.55 -9.46 -1.73
C THR A 90 4.03 -10.83 -2.19
N THR A 91 3.87 -11.08 -3.48
CA THR A 91 4.47 -12.26 -4.11
C THR A 91 5.71 -11.85 -4.89
N TYR A 92 6.70 -12.73 -4.91
CA TYR A 92 7.92 -12.58 -5.69
C TYR A 92 8.40 -13.97 -6.10
N ARG A 93 8.65 -14.18 -7.40
CA ARG A 93 9.06 -15.49 -7.98
C ARG A 93 8.22 -16.67 -7.47
N GLY A 94 6.90 -16.48 -7.43
CA GLY A 94 5.96 -17.53 -7.02
C GLY A 94 6.03 -17.91 -5.54
N ARG A 95 6.63 -17.08 -4.68
CA ARG A 95 6.62 -17.24 -3.22
C ARG A 95 6.03 -16.01 -2.55
N LEU A 96 5.55 -16.19 -1.33
CA LEU A 96 4.93 -15.14 -0.53
C LEU A 96 5.96 -14.52 0.42
N TYR A 97 5.98 -13.19 0.46
CA TYR A 97 6.87 -12.40 1.30
C TYR A 97 6.08 -11.36 2.07
N ALA A 98 6.54 -11.04 3.27
CA ALA A 98 5.97 -10.00 4.10
C ALA A 98 7.07 -9.20 4.80
N ALA A 99 6.91 -7.88 4.87
CA ALA A 99 7.78 -7.05 5.69
C ALA A 99 7.08 -6.69 7.00
N ALA A 100 7.78 -6.88 8.11
CA ALA A 100 7.30 -6.59 9.44
C ALA A 100 8.24 -5.68 10.22
N LEU A 101 7.66 -4.81 11.06
CA LEU A 101 8.35 -3.87 11.92
C LEU A 101 8.50 -4.40 13.33
N GLY A 102 9.72 -4.34 13.85
CA GLY A 102 10.08 -4.87 15.16
C GLY A 102 9.83 -3.91 16.30
N SER A 103 9.92 -4.45 17.51
CA SER A 103 9.83 -3.69 18.76
C SER A 103 11.13 -2.93 19.09
N ASN A 104 12.20 -3.17 18.34
CA ASN A 104 13.51 -2.55 18.49
C ASN A 104 14.10 -2.33 17.09
N PRO A 105 14.19 -1.07 16.62
CA PRO A 105 13.44 -0.43 15.51
C PRO A 105 13.57 -1.09 14.12
N LEU A 106 14.14 -2.28 14.04
CA LEU A 106 14.48 -2.95 12.80
C LEU A 106 13.28 -3.67 12.22
N ALA A 107 13.03 -3.42 10.95
CA ALA A 107 12.13 -4.18 10.12
C ALA A 107 12.87 -5.36 9.51
N HIS A 108 12.14 -6.44 9.26
CA HIS A 108 12.64 -7.65 8.63
C HIS A 108 11.68 -8.09 7.53
N VAL A 109 12.22 -8.71 6.50
CA VAL A 109 11.46 -9.33 5.42
C VAL A 109 11.49 -10.84 5.59
N TYR A 110 10.30 -11.43 5.62
CA TYR A 110 10.10 -12.86 5.82
C TYR A 110 9.53 -13.51 4.57
N ARG A 111 9.94 -14.75 4.30
CA ARG A 111 9.41 -15.61 3.26
C ARG A 111 8.55 -16.72 3.87
N TYR A 112 7.39 -16.96 3.30
CA TYR A 112 6.49 -18.03 3.75
C TYR A 112 6.98 -19.39 3.29
N GLU A 113 7.04 -20.35 4.22
CA GLU A 113 7.43 -21.75 3.93
C GLU A 113 6.23 -22.70 3.91
N GLY A 114 5.04 -22.24 4.32
CA GLY A 114 3.83 -23.06 4.43
C GLY A 114 3.37 -23.24 5.86
N GLY A 115 2.09 -23.58 6.04
CA GLY A 115 1.45 -23.69 7.35
C GLY A 115 1.54 -22.38 8.13
N GLU A 116 2.30 -22.39 9.22
CA GLU A 116 2.54 -21.23 10.09
C GLU A 116 4.01 -20.77 10.06
N THR A 117 4.81 -21.31 9.15
CA THR A 117 6.26 -21.14 9.13
C THR A 117 6.71 -20.04 8.18
N TRP A 118 7.60 -19.19 8.68
CA TRP A 118 8.22 -18.08 7.96
C TRP A 118 9.72 -18.04 8.25
N THR A 119 10.52 -17.73 7.23
CA THR A 119 11.99 -17.58 7.35
C THR A 119 12.38 -16.13 7.11
N ASP A 120 13.18 -15.54 8.01
CA ASP A 120 13.78 -14.21 7.81
C ASP A 120 14.81 -14.28 6.67
N VAL A 121 14.62 -13.49 5.63
CA VAL A 121 15.53 -13.40 4.48
C VAL A 121 16.39 -12.13 4.52
N SER A 122 16.38 -11.43 5.65
CA SER A 122 17.14 -10.21 5.95
C SER A 122 17.84 -10.21 7.31
N PRO A 123 18.32 -11.36 7.85
CA PRO A 123 18.76 -11.43 9.26
C PRO A 123 19.97 -10.55 9.59
N ASN A 124 20.72 -10.11 8.58
CA ASN A 124 21.93 -9.31 8.73
C ASN A 124 21.77 -7.88 8.16
N ILE A 125 20.53 -7.42 7.95
CA ILE A 125 20.26 -6.08 7.45
C ILE A 125 19.41 -5.33 8.47
N ASP A 126 19.93 -4.19 8.92
CA ASP A 126 19.25 -3.32 9.87
C ASP A 126 18.31 -2.34 9.13
N PHE A 127 17.18 -2.82 8.61
CA PHE A 127 16.19 -1.92 8.00
C PHE A 127 15.52 -1.07 9.07
N ILE A 128 15.54 0.25 8.97
CA ILE A 128 14.90 1.14 9.98
C ILE A 128 13.36 1.18 9.83
N ASP A 129 12.85 0.85 8.65
CA ASP A 129 11.44 0.50 8.37
C ASP A 129 11.38 -0.14 6.97
N VAL A 130 10.34 -0.90 6.66
CA VAL A 130 10.03 -1.37 5.31
C VAL A 130 8.53 -1.22 5.04
N PRO A 131 8.06 0.02 4.76
CA PRO A 131 6.65 0.28 4.50
C PRO A 131 6.15 -0.40 3.22
N TYR A 132 7.04 -0.63 2.24
CA TYR A 132 6.62 -1.15 0.94
C TYR A 132 7.66 -2.07 0.28
N LEU A 133 7.15 -3.11 -0.37
CA LEU A 133 7.88 -4.09 -1.16
C LEU A 133 7.33 -4.10 -2.59
N LYS A 134 8.21 -4.12 -3.58
CA LYS A 134 7.83 -4.13 -5.00
C LYS A 134 8.76 -4.99 -5.82
N GLU A 135 8.20 -5.90 -6.60
CA GLU A 135 8.96 -6.62 -7.62
C GLU A 135 9.37 -5.66 -8.76
N TYR A 136 10.66 -5.68 -9.11
CA TYR A 136 11.25 -4.91 -10.19
C TYR A 136 12.45 -5.67 -10.78
N ASP A 137 12.45 -5.82 -12.10
CA ASP A 137 13.54 -6.45 -12.87
C ASP A 137 13.99 -7.81 -12.28
N GLY A 138 13.03 -8.66 -11.95
CA GLY A 138 13.28 -9.97 -11.38
C GLY A 138 13.88 -9.95 -9.96
N ARG A 139 13.85 -8.80 -9.26
CA ARG A 139 14.26 -8.62 -7.86
C ARG A 139 13.09 -8.13 -7.01
N LEU A 140 13.13 -8.37 -5.70
CA LEU A 140 12.19 -7.81 -4.74
C LEU A 140 12.82 -6.60 -4.07
N CYS A 141 12.30 -5.40 -4.34
CA CYS A 141 12.85 -4.16 -3.81
C CYS A 141 12.06 -3.66 -2.60
N ALA A 142 12.78 -3.21 -1.58
CA ALA A 142 12.30 -2.64 -0.33
C ALA A 142 12.68 -1.17 -0.25
N GLY A 143 11.68 -0.30 -0.12
CA GLY A 143 11.90 1.08 0.28
C GLY A 143 11.94 1.13 1.79
N THR A 144 12.89 1.88 2.36
CA THR A 144 13.07 1.96 3.81
C THR A 144 12.90 3.37 4.33
N ALA A 145 12.84 3.49 5.66
CA ALA A 145 13.07 4.77 6.31
C ALA A 145 14.45 5.34 5.95
N LEU A 146 14.61 6.65 6.09
CA LEU A 146 15.82 7.41 5.76
C LEU A 146 16.25 7.35 4.28
N GLY A 147 15.35 6.95 3.38
CA GLY A 147 15.53 7.04 1.93
C GLY A 147 16.33 5.92 1.28
N ALA A 148 16.73 4.88 2.01
CA ALA A 148 17.45 3.77 1.39
C ALA A 148 16.49 2.84 0.62
N VAL A 149 17.01 2.27 -0.47
CA VAL A 149 16.29 1.27 -1.26
C VAL A 149 17.19 0.07 -1.46
N TYR A 150 16.71 -1.10 -1.05
CA TYR A 150 17.41 -2.37 -1.20
C TYR A 150 16.68 -3.27 -2.18
N CYS A 151 17.38 -4.09 -2.95
CA CYS A 151 16.76 -5.09 -3.82
C CYS A 151 17.32 -6.48 -3.55
N TYR A 152 16.43 -7.46 -3.45
CA TYR A 152 16.71 -8.86 -3.16
C TYR A 152 16.63 -9.71 -4.42
N ASP A 153 17.71 -10.41 -4.75
CA ASP A 153 17.79 -11.28 -5.93
C ASP A 153 17.32 -12.73 -5.67
N GLY A 154 16.92 -13.05 -4.45
CA GLY A 154 16.59 -14.41 -4.01
C GLY A 154 17.67 -15.07 -3.14
N LEU A 155 18.85 -14.45 -3.02
CA LEU A 155 19.99 -14.89 -2.23
C LEU A 155 20.44 -13.81 -1.26
N ALA A 156 20.62 -12.57 -1.74
CA ALA A 156 21.14 -11.45 -0.96
C ALA A 156 20.41 -10.14 -1.26
N TRP A 157 20.39 -9.26 -0.26
CA TRP A 157 19.93 -7.88 -0.41
C TRP A 157 21.11 -6.99 -0.81
N GLU A 158 20.91 -6.19 -1.85
CA GLU A 158 21.84 -5.17 -2.33
C GLU A 158 21.27 -3.79 -2.00
N ASN A 159 22.08 -2.89 -1.44
CA ASN A 159 21.71 -1.47 -1.31
C ASN A 159 21.88 -0.78 -2.67
N THR A 160 20.77 -0.38 -3.29
CA THR A 160 20.77 0.27 -4.61
C THR A 160 21.00 1.77 -4.54
N GLY A 161 21.00 2.35 -3.35
CA GLY A 161 21.20 3.77 -3.11
C GLY A 161 20.36 4.29 -1.95
N ARG A 162 20.77 5.47 -1.47
CA ARG A 162 20.02 6.28 -0.51
C ARG A 162 19.60 7.57 -1.17
N LEU A 163 18.29 7.81 -1.18
CA LEU A 163 17.66 8.96 -1.80
C LEU A 163 17.71 10.14 -0.82
N ASP A 164 18.83 10.85 -0.84
CA ASP A 164 19.04 12.05 -0.04
C ASP A 164 19.51 13.19 -0.94
N PHE A 165 18.56 13.96 -1.47
CA PHE A 165 18.85 15.04 -2.42
C PHE A 165 18.20 16.35 -2.01
N GLY A 166 18.53 16.81 -0.81
CA GLY A 166 18.28 18.20 -0.44
C GLY A 166 19.12 18.58 0.75
N GLY A 167 20.21 19.34 0.52
CA GLY A 167 21.00 20.00 1.56
C GLY A 167 20.23 21.10 2.33
N GLU A 168 18.91 20.96 2.46
CA GLU A 168 18.10 21.70 3.41
C GLU A 168 17.97 20.84 4.67
N ALA A 169 18.12 21.49 5.82
CA ALA A 169 18.18 20.89 7.15
C ALA A 169 16.85 20.27 7.63
N ASP A 170 16.18 19.47 6.80
CA ASP A 170 15.24 18.45 7.29
C ASP A 170 16.03 17.16 7.51
N SER A 171 16.78 17.15 8.60
CA SER A 171 17.79 16.15 8.97
C SER A 171 17.23 14.78 9.35
N ARG A 172 16.07 14.38 8.80
CA ARG A 172 15.44 13.08 9.05
C ARG A 172 15.47 12.13 7.87
N GLY A 173 15.98 12.54 6.71
CA GLY A 173 15.91 11.72 5.50
C GLY A 173 14.46 11.56 5.02
N SER A 174 14.25 11.43 3.71
CA SER A 174 12.90 11.19 3.19
C SER A 174 12.65 9.69 3.16
N ASP A 175 11.72 9.18 3.97
CA ASP A 175 11.32 7.78 3.95
C ASP A 175 10.71 7.43 2.59
N ILE A 176 10.92 6.19 2.15
CA ILE A 176 10.36 5.68 0.91
C ILE A 176 9.00 5.04 1.21
N ASP A 177 7.93 5.80 1.04
CA ASP A 177 6.56 5.35 1.34
C ASP A 177 5.99 4.38 0.31
N TYR A 178 6.41 4.52 -0.95
CA TYR A 178 5.85 3.72 -2.04
C TYR A 178 6.83 3.45 -3.16
N LEU A 179 6.72 2.26 -3.74
CA LEU A 179 7.47 1.84 -4.93
C LEU A 179 6.53 1.43 -6.05
N GLY A 180 6.80 1.91 -7.27
CA GLY A 180 6.02 1.62 -8.48
C GLY A 180 6.91 1.30 -9.66
N VAL A 181 6.43 0.50 -10.62
CA VAL A 181 7.20 0.21 -11.84
C VAL A 181 6.49 0.82 -13.03
N TYR A 182 7.24 1.54 -13.86
CA TYR A 182 6.73 2.15 -15.08
C TYR A 182 7.84 2.23 -16.13
N ASN A 183 7.54 1.83 -17.36
CA ASN A 183 8.45 1.83 -18.50
C ASN A 183 9.85 1.26 -18.19
N GLY A 184 9.88 0.08 -17.55
CA GLY A 184 11.13 -0.61 -17.22
C GLY A 184 11.96 0.07 -16.15
N SER A 185 11.37 0.91 -15.31
CA SER A 185 12.07 1.60 -14.22
C SER A 185 11.28 1.57 -12.93
N LEU A 186 12.00 1.56 -11.82
CA LEU A 186 11.44 1.63 -10.48
C LEU A 186 11.31 3.09 -10.06
N PHE A 187 10.14 3.50 -9.61
CA PHE A 187 9.84 4.81 -9.10
C PHE A 187 9.67 4.71 -7.59
N ALA A 188 10.33 5.59 -6.84
CA ALA A 188 10.24 5.72 -5.40
C ALA A 188 9.57 7.05 -5.04
N GLY A 189 8.46 6.97 -4.31
CA GLY A 189 7.73 8.11 -3.77
C GLY A 189 8.09 8.30 -2.30
N THR A 190 8.31 9.55 -1.90
CA THR A 190 8.80 9.86 -0.55
C THR A 190 7.75 10.48 0.37
N ASN A 191 7.96 10.33 1.68
CA ASN A 191 7.12 10.94 2.73
C ASN A 191 7.39 12.42 3.00
N VAL A 192 8.46 13.00 2.44
CA VAL A 192 8.71 14.44 2.54
C VAL A 192 8.55 15.08 1.17
N SER A 193 7.59 16.01 1.09
CA SER A 193 7.46 16.98 0.02
C SER A 193 7.17 16.41 -1.37
N GLY A 194 6.52 15.24 -1.47
CA GLY A 194 6.03 14.69 -2.74
C GLY A 194 7.11 14.36 -3.77
N ARG A 195 8.37 14.23 -3.35
CA ARG A 195 9.50 13.96 -4.25
C ARG A 195 9.41 12.53 -4.78
N ILE A 196 9.82 12.39 -6.03
CA ILE A 196 9.82 11.11 -6.73
C ILE A 196 11.19 10.92 -7.36
N TYR A 197 11.73 9.71 -7.24
CA TYR A 197 12.99 9.31 -7.87
C TYR A 197 12.75 8.11 -8.77
N ARG A 198 13.54 7.99 -9.82
CA ARG A 198 13.50 6.88 -10.78
C ARG A 198 14.83 6.16 -10.77
N TYR A 199 14.78 4.84 -10.74
CA TYR A 199 15.91 3.94 -10.85
C TYR A 199 15.83 3.16 -12.17
N ASP A 200 16.92 3.18 -12.92
CA ASP A 200 17.07 2.50 -14.22
C ASP A 200 17.86 1.19 -14.11
N ASN A 201 17.86 0.58 -12.92
CA ASN A 201 18.67 -0.59 -12.56
C ASN A 201 20.15 -0.32 -12.30
N HIS A 202 20.63 0.91 -12.50
CA HIS A 202 22.02 1.28 -12.26
C HIS A 202 22.12 2.49 -11.34
N THR A 203 21.38 3.55 -11.64
CA THR A 203 21.45 4.82 -10.90
C THR A 203 20.07 5.37 -10.59
N TRP A 204 19.99 6.07 -9.46
CA TRP A 204 18.81 6.83 -9.08
C TRP A 204 18.92 8.25 -9.64
N ALA A 205 17.84 8.73 -10.24
CA ALA A 205 17.71 10.09 -10.74
C ALA A 205 16.45 10.76 -10.17
N TYR A 206 16.53 12.06 -9.91
CA TYR A 206 15.36 12.84 -9.51
C TYR A 206 14.33 12.88 -10.64
N ALA A 207 13.11 12.44 -10.36
CA ALA A 207 12.01 12.34 -11.31
C ALA A 207 10.92 13.39 -11.04
N GLY A 208 11.22 14.43 -10.26
CA GLY A 208 10.32 15.55 -10.00
C GLY A 208 9.53 15.42 -8.70
N LYS A 209 8.44 16.20 -8.62
CA LYS A 209 7.61 16.32 -7.42
C LYS A 209 6.13 16.30 -7.79
N ALA A 210 5.38 15.41 -7.16
CA ALA A 210 3.94 15.32 -7.27
C ALA A 210 3.30 16.02 -6.07
N GLY A 211 3.17 17.34 -6.12
CA GLY A 211 2.51 18.10 -5.05
C GLY A 211 3.34 18.24 -3.76
N PRO A 212 2.79 18.90 -2.72
CA PRO A 212 3.54 19.19 -1.50
C PRO A 212 3.51 18.07 -0.46
N PHE A 213 2.70 17.03 -0.65
CA PHE A 213 2.47 15.95 0.31
C PHE A 213 3.08 14.62 -0.14
N ASP A 214 3.16 13.68 0.78
CA ASP A 214 3.72 12.34 0.67
C ASP A 214 3.14 11.60 -0.54
N VAL A 215 4.00 10.93 -1.31
CA VAL A 215 3.55 10.08 -2.41
C VAL A 215 3.19 8.70 -1.85
N SER A 216 1.89 8.42 -1.74
CA SER A 216 1.39 7.20 -1.11
C SER A 216 0.91 6.14 -2.09
N ALA A 217 0.96 6.42 -3.40
CA ALA A 217 0.60 5.44 -4.41
C ALA A 217 1.13 5.78 -5.81
N PHE A 218 1.44 4.74 -6.58
CA PHE A 218 1.64 4.82 -8.03
C PHE A 218 0.66 3.89 -8.76
N ALA A 219 0.14 4.34 -9.90
CA ALA A 219 -0.61 3.49 -10.81
C ALA A 219 -0.35 3.85 -12.27
N VAL A 220 -0.38 2.85 -13.14
CA VAL A 220 -0.31 3.04 -14.59
C VAL A 220 -1.71 2.86 -15.17
N TYR A 221 -2.19 3.87 -15.90
CA TYR A 221 -3.47 3.83 -16.59
C TYR A 221 -3.32 4.38 -17.99
N ASP A 222 -3.81 3.62 -18.98
CA ASP A 222 -3.74 3.98 -20.40
C ASP A 222 -2.30 4.33 -20.84
N GLY A 223 -1.33 3.54 -20.36
CA GLY A 223 0.09 3.74 -20.64
C GLY A 223 0.74 4.94 -19.94
N VAL A 224 0.05 5.59 -19.00
CA VAL A 224 0.53 6.77 -18.29
C VAL A 224 0.67 6.49 -16.79
N LEU A 225 1.78 6.94 -16.21
CA LEU A 225 2.01 6.87 -14.77
C LEU A 225 1.29 8.01 -14.03
N TYR A 226 0.65 7.66 -12.92
CA TYR A 226 0.01 8.58 -11.98
C TYR A 226 0.56 8.37 -10.58
N ALA A 227 0.69 9.47 -9.84
CA ALA A 227 1.05 9.48 -8.42
C ALA A 227 -0.13 10.01 -7.61
N GLY A 228 -0.48 9.32 -6.52
CA GLY A 228 -1.44 9.78 -5.53
C GLY A 228 -0.72 10.35 -4.31
N THR A 229 -1.18 11.49 -3.82
CA THR A 229 -0.63 12.10 -2.61
C THR A 229 -1.52 11.88 -1.40
N ASN A 230 -0.89 11.70 -0.24
CA ASN A 230 -1.57 11.64 1.04
C ASN A 230 -2.09 13.02 1.46
N LEU A 231 -2.99 13.05 2.45
CA LEU A 231 -3.59 14.24 3.08
C LEU A 231 -4.53 15.09 2.22
N ASP A 232 -4.23 15.34 0.95
CA ASP A 232 -5.07 16.15 0.05
C ASP A 232 -5.73 15.35 -1.07
N ASN A 233 -5.42 14.05 -1.15
CA ASN A 233 -5.93 13.09 -2.12
C ASN A 233 -5.72 13.52 -3.57
N SER A 234 -4.73 14.38 -3.84
CA SER A 234 -4.43 14.83 -5.19
C SER A 234 -3.81 13.71 -6.01
N VAL A 235 -4.11 13.73 -7.30
CA VAL A 235 -3.54 12.82 -8.29
C VAL A 235 -2.75 13.65 -9.28
N TYR A 236 -1.54 13.22 -9.57
CA TYR A 236 -0.64 13.86 -10.52
C TYR A 236 -0.35 12.90 -11.67
N ARG A 237 -0.35 13.43 -12.89
CA ARG A 237 0.01 12.70 -14.11
C ARG A 237 1.47 12.97 -14.44
N TYR A 238 2.23 11.92 -14.75
CA TYR A 238 3.60 12.02 -15.21
C TYR A 238 3.68 12.36 -16.70
N TRP A 239 4.58 13.26 -17.08
CA TRP A 239 4.85 13.63 -18.48
C TRP A 239 6.25 13.22 -18.96
N GLY A 240 7.09 12.67 -18.08
CA GLY A 240 8.49 12.37 -18.38
C GLY A 240 9.46 13.34 -17.71
N GLY A 241 10.72 12.92 -17.60
CA GLY A 241 11.76 13.68 -16.90
C GLY A 241 11.35 13.97 -15.46
N THR A 242 11.23 15.26 -15.13
CA THR A 242 10.81 15.76 -13.80
C THR A 242 9.39 16.33 -13.78
N SER A 243 8.62 16.16 -14.86
CA SER A 243 7.35 16.86 -15.06
C SER A 243 6.13 16.07 -14.58
N TRP A 244 5.38 16.69 -13.67
CA TRP A 244 4.11 16.19 -13.12
C TRP A 244 3.06 17.30 -13.17
N THR A 245 1.83 16.97 -13.57
CA THR A 245 0.71 17.94 -13.56
C THR A 245 -0.46 17.41 -12.74
N PRO A 246 -1.18 18.27 -11.99
CA PRO A 246 -2.42 17.87 -11.34
C PRO A 246 -3.41 17.26 -12.36
N ALA A 247 -3.95 16.10 -12.02
CA ALA A 247 -4.90 15.33 -12.84
C ALA A 247 -6.26 15.17 -12.16
N GLY A 248 -6.40 15.62 -10.92
CA GLY A 248 -7.64 15.62 -10.15
C GLY A 248 -7.39 15.36 -8.68
N ARG A 249 -8.49 15.14 -7.94
CA ARG A 249 -8.48 14.68 -6.55
C ARG A 249 -9.38 13.47 -6.42
N LEU A 250 -8.92 12.50 -5.65
CA LEU A 250 -9.73 11.41 -5.13
C LEU A 250 -10.56 11.98 -3.97
N GLY A 251 -11.76 11.45 -3.70
CA GLY A 251 -12.70 12.00 -2.68
C GLY A 251 -12.09 12.13 -1.28
N GLU A 252 -12.83 12.65 -0.29
CA GLU A 252 -12.35 13.14 1.02
C GLU A 252 -11.63 12.15 1.99
N ARG A 253 -11.08 11.02 1.54
CA ARG A 253 -10.37 10.06 2.40
C ARG A 253 -8.95 9.75 1.92
N ALA A 254 -8.02 9.76 2.88
CA ALA A 254 -6.59 9.52 2.71
C ALA A 254 -6.27 8.30 1.83
N LEU A 255 -5.45 8.50 0.81
CA LEU A 255 -4.99 7.47 -0.12
C LEU A 255 -3.83 6.68 0.48
N ARG A 256 -3.97 5.35 0.51
CA ARG A 256 -2.90 4.43 0.91
C ARG A 256 -2.49 3.44 -0.19
N GLN A 257 -3.27 3.33 -1.27
CA GLN A 257 -2.98 2.40 -2.37
C GLN A 257 -3.73 2.80 -3.65
N LEU A 258 -3.03 2.72 -4.78
CA LEU A 258 -3.62 2.60 -6.11
C LEU A 258 -3.17 1.23 -6.64
N SER A 259 -4.08 0.36 -7.04
CA SER A 259 -3.74 -0.93 -7.65
C SER A 259 -4.34 -1.04 -9.04
N CYS A 260 -3.51 -1.35 -10.03
CA CYS A 260 -3.95 -1.92 -11.30
C CYS A 260 -3.47 -3.38 -11.35
N GLY A 261 -4.37 -4.30 -11.03
CA GLY A 261 -4.15 -5.74 -11.20
C GLY A 261 -4.54 -6.17 -12.62
N ILE A 262 -3.68 -6.96 -13.24
CA ILE A 262 -3.91 -7.63 -14.53
C ILE A 262 -5.26 -8.36 -14.48
N ARG A 263 -6.16 -7.96 -15.38
CA ARG A 263 -7.55 -8.42 -15.57
C ARG A 263 -8.46 -8.25 -14.34
N ARG A 264 -9.19 -7.12 -14.32
CA ARG A 264 -10.38 -6.78 -13.49
C ARG A 264 -10.19 -5.89 -12.25
N SER A 265 -9.18 -5.02 -12.22
CA SER A 265 -9.24 -3.78 -11.44
C SER A 265 -9.01 -2.59 -12.37
N ALA A 266 -10.06 -1.83 -12.67
CA ALA A 266 -10.06 -0.84 -13.74
C ALA A 266 -10.53 0.54 -13.26
N ILE A 267 -9.73 1.55 -13.58
CA ILE A 267 -10.25 2.88 -13.93
C ILE A 267 -11.07 2.66 -15.21
N TRP A 268 -12.39 2.93 -15.18
CA TRP A 268 -13.26 2.77 -16.35
C TRP A 268 -13.58 4.13 -17.01
N ARG A 269 -13.73 4.07 -18.34
CA ARG A 269 -14.25 5.15 -19.19
C ARG A 269 -15.75 4.89 -19.42
N HIS A 270 -16.64 5.81 -19.02
CA HIS A 270 -18.04 5.80 -19.44
C HIS A 270 -18.32 6.99 -20.36
N ARG A 271 -18.88 6.74 -21.55
CA ARG A 271 -19.23 7.77 -22.53
C ARG A 271 -20.68 8.20 -22.26
N CYS A 272 -20.89 9.39 -21.70
CA CYS A 272 -22.22 10.00 -21.57
C CYS A 272 -22.24 11.34 -22.33
N GLY A 273 -22.62 11.31 -23.62
CA GLY A 273 -22.70 12.49 -24.47
C GLY A 273 -21.36 13.18 -24.83
N GLN A 274 -21.45 14.39 -25.38
CA GLN A 274 -20.36 15.21 -25.97
C GLN A 274 -19.34 15.78 -24.96
N ARG A 275 -19.32 15.38 -23.69
CA ARG A 275 -18.35 15.85 -22.69
C ARG A 275 -17.74 14.67 -21.94
N GLN A 276 -16.41 14.57 -21.95
CA GLN A 276 -15.67 13.58 -21.18
C GLN A 276 -15.51 14.08 -19.72
N ARG A 277 -15.92 13.28 -18.74
CA ARG A 277 -15.69 13.53 -17.31
C ARG A 277 -15.14 12.27 -16.64
N LEU A 278 -14.11 12.46 -15.81
CA LEU A 278 -13.48 11.42 -15.00
C LEU A 278 -14.35 11.18 -13.76
N HIS A 279 -14.91 9.98 -13.63
CA HIS A 279 -15.70 9.58 -12.45
C HIS A 279 -14.94 8.52 -11.68
N ILE A 280 -14.76 8.75 -10.40
CA ILE A 280 -14.09 7.84 -9.47
C ILE A 280 -15.15 7.49 -8.43
N CYS A 281 -15.79 6.34 -8.59
CA CYS A 281 -16.71 5.79 -7.61
C CYS A 281 -16.70 4.25 -7.65
N ARG A 282 -16.68 3.69 -6.44
CA ARG A 282 -17.11 2.35 -5.98
C ARG A 282 -17.94 1.56 -7.02
N TRP A 283 -17.60 0.30 -7.26
CA TRP A 283 -18.52 -0.68 -7.85
C TRP A 283 -18.79 -1.76 -6.79
N ALA A 284 -20.04 -2.01 -6.40
CA ALA A 284 -21.23 -2.53 -7.11
C ALA A 284 -21.35 -4.04 -6.95
#